data_AF-A0A0G4PQD3-F1
#
_entry.id   AF-A0A0G4PQD3-F1
#
_cell.length_a   1.000
_cell.length_b   1.000
_cell.length_c   1.000
_cell.angle_alpha   90.00
_cell.angle_beta   90.00
_cell.angle_gamma   90.00
#
_symmetry.space_group_name_H-M   'P 1'
#
loop_
_entity.id
_entity.type
_entity.pdbx_description
1 polymer ?
#
loop_
_entity_poly.entity_id
_entity_poly.type
_entity_poly.pdbx_seq_one_letter_code
_entity_poly.pdbx_strand_id
1 'polypeptide(L)'
;MPPLNPDLKEDEEIFEEADPFVDRPIFVAHGLNFKVGKGTFLKSNLRVLDTCLITIGERVLLGPDVYLYSATHPVDPAVRQGLKGPECGKEVHIEDDVEDVTPFHFVAGNPARVIRRIETSITPDEEQ
;
A
#
# COMPACT_ATOMS: atom_id res chain seq x y z
N MET A 1 3.77 -3.38 25.27
CA MET A 1 3.91 -1.96 24.88
C MET A 1 5.27 -1.49 25.35
N PRO A 2 5.99 -0.71 24.53
CA PRO A 2 7.17 0.01 25.01
C PRO A 2 6.79 0.86 26.24
N PRO A 3 7.74 1.13 27.14
CA PRO A 3 7.52 2.03 28.27
C PRO A 3 7.16 3.43 27.75
N LEU A 4 6.24 4.11 28.45
CA LEU A 4 5.82 5.47 28.11
C LEU A 4 7.01 6.43 28.29
N ASN A 5 7.33 7.23 27.27
CA ASN A 5 8.39 8.24 27.41
C ASN A 5 7.90 9.38 28.32
N PRO A 6 8.70 9.83 29.30
CA PRO A 6 8.37 10.99 30.13
C PRO A 6 8.22 12.30 29.35
N ASP A 7 8.84 12.44 28.17
CA ASP A 7 8.61 13.58 27.27
C ASP A 7 7.66 13.20 26.14
N LEU A 8 6.43 13.73 26.21
CA LEU A 8 5.38 13.48 25.22
C LEU A 8 5.72 14.05 23.83
N LYS A 9 6.53 15.12 23.76
CA LYS A 9 6.90 15.72 22.47
C LYS A 9 7.90 14.86 21.71
N GLU A 10 8.89 14.33 22.42
CA GLU A 10 9.84 13.38 21.81
C GLU A 10 9.12 12.11 21.36
N ASP A 11 8.13 11.62 22.12
CA ASP A 11 7.28 10.51 21.69
C ASP A 11 6.47 10.84 20.43
N GLU A 12 5.84 12.02 20.36
CA GLU A 12 5.12 12.48 19.16
C GLU A 12 6.03 12.60 17.94
N GLU A 13 7.22 13.17 18.08
CA GLU A 13 8.22 13.29 16.99
C GLU A 13 8.66 11.90 16.47
N ILE A 14 8.81 10.91 17.35
CA ILE A 14 9.12 9.53 16.96
C ILE A 14 8.00 8.94 16.10
N PHE A 15 6.74 9.17 16.45
CA PHE A 15 5.61 8.68 15.66
C PHE A 15 5.52 9.38 14.30
N GLU A 16 5.83 10.67 14.22
CA GLU A 16 5.86 11.42 12.95
C GLU A 16 7.00 10.95 12.02
N GLU A 17 8.14 10.53 12.59
CA GLU A 17 9.29 10.06 11.81
C GLU A 17 9.21 8.57 11.44
N ALA A 18 8.65 7.74 12.33
CA ALA A 18 8.75 6.29 12.22
C ALA A 18 7.49 5.57 11.71
N ASP A 19 6.29 6.12 11.95
CA ASP A 19 5.05 5.39 11.71
C ASP A 19 4.25 5.95 10.52
N PRO A 20 3.47 5.10 9.83
CA PRO A 20 2.54 5.57 8.83
C PRO A 20 1.35 6.27 9.47
N PHE A 21 0.87 7.34 8.84
CA PHE A 21 -0.34 8.02 9.27
C PHE A 21 -1.58 7.34 8.67
N VAL A 22 -2.55 7.02 9.52
CA VAL A 22 -3.78 6.30 9.11
C VAL A 22 -5.01 7.15 9.41
N ASP A 23 -5.63 7.68 8.35
CA ASP A 23 -6.94 8.31 8.42
C ASP A 23 -8.03 7.24 8.38
N ARG A 24 -8.87 7.22 9.43
CA ARG A 24 -9.90 6.19 9.63
C ARG A 24 -11.18 6.56 8.87
N PRO A 25 -11.99 5.57 8.44
CA PRO A 25 -11.85 4.14 8.68
C PRO A 25 -10.93 3.46 7.67
N ILE A 26 -10.25 2.40 8.11
CA ILE A 26 -9.60 1.43 7.23
C ILE A 26 -10.14 0.03 7.51
N PHE A 27 -10.13 -0.82 6.49
CA PHE A 27 -10.50 -2.23 6.60
C PHE A 27 -9.35 -3.10 6.10
N VAL A 28 -8.92 -4.05 6.93
CA VAL A 28 -7.90 -5.03 6.58
C VAL A 28 -8.44 -6.42 6.92
N ALA A 29 -8.39 -7.36 5.98
CA ALA A 29 -9.03 -8.68 6.12
C ALA A 29 -8.37 -9.55 7.20
N HIS A 30 -7.05 -9.70 7.16
CA HIS A 30 -6.27 -10.49 8.10
C HIS A 30 -5.35 -9.61 8.96
N GLY A 31 -4.68 -8.63 8.35
CA GLY A 31 -3.77 -7.69 9.01
C GLY A 31 -2.34 -8.19 9.16
N LEU A 32 -2.09 -9.50 9.02
CA LEU A 32 -0.77 -10.10 9.18
C LEU A 32 0.13 -9.96 7.94
N ASN A 33 -0.48 -9.80 6.78
CA ASN A 33 0.21 -9.75 5.49
C ASN A 33 0.30 -8.31 4.95
N PHE A 34 -0.13 -7.31 5.73
CA PHE A 34 -0.11 -5.91 5.33
C PHE A 34 1.06 -5.18 5.99
N LYS A 35 2.06 -4.80 5.20
CA LYS A 35 3.26 -4.08 5.65
C LYS A 35 3.29 -2.69 5.04
N VAL A 36 3.57 -1.70 5.87
CA VAL A 36 3.57 -0.29 5.47
C VAL A 36 4.86 0.37 5.95
N GLY A 37 5.56 1.04 5.05
CA GLY A 37 6.77 1.80 5.35
C GLY A 37 6.49 3.13 6.06
N LYS A 38 7.58 3.75 6.50
CA LYS A 38 7.57 4.99 7.29
C LYS A 38 7.13 6.19 6.45
N GLY A 39 6.53 7.19 7.08
CA GLY A 39 6.11 8.42 6.40
C GLY A 39 5.01 8.22 5.34
N THR A 40 4.39 7.04 5.30
CA THR A 40 3.30 6.72 4.38
C THR A 40 1.97 7.23 4.92
N PHE A 41 1.18 7.87 4.07
CA PHE A 41 -0.11 8.45 4.41
C PHE A 41 -1.25 7.64 3.80
N LEU A 42 -2.06 7.00 4.65
CA LEU A 42 -3.22 6.21 4.25
C LEU A 42 -4.50 7.00 4.51
N LYS A 43 -5.21 7.40 3.45
CA LYS A 43 -6.48 8.11 3.60
C LYS A 43 -7.66 7.20 3.94
N SER A 44 -8.75 7.84 4.38
CA SER A 44 -10.00 7.21 4.73
C SER A 44 -10.60 6.31 3.63
N ASN A 45 -11.32 5.28 4.08
CA ASN A 45 -11.96 4.24 3.28
C ASN A 45 -10.98 3.30 2.54
N LEU A 46 -9.71 3.23 2.97
CA LEU A 46 -8.78 2.20 2.49
C LEU A 46 -9.31 0.80 2.82
N ARG A 47 -9.31 -0.09 1.82
CA ARG A 47 -9.67 -1.50 2.01
C ARG A 47 -8.63 -2.45 1.43
N VAL A 48 -8.13 -3.33 2.28
CA VAL A 48 -7.03 -4.25 2.00
C VAL A 48 -7.51 -5.70 2.18
N LEU A 49 -7.45 -6.49 1.12
CA LEU A 49 -7.62 -7.95 1.16
C LEU A 49 -6.26 -8.61 1.08
N ASP A 50 -5.66 -8.92 2.23
CA ASP A 50 -4.29 -9.41 2.40
C ASP A 50 -4.22 -10.95 2.55
N THR A 51 -4.86 -11.69 1.64
CA THR A 51 -4.70 -13.15 1.51
C THR A 51 -3.25 -13.52 1.19
N CYS A 52 -2.55 -12.70 0.39
CA CYS A 52 -1.10 -12.75 0.19
C CYS A 52 -0.44 -11.45 0.68
N LEU A 53 0.89 -11.43 0.68
CA LEU A 53 1.68 -10.29 1.12
C LEU A 53 1.35 -9.02 0.31
N ILE A 54 1.08 -7.93 1.02
CA ILE A 54 0.92 -6.59 0.49
C ILE A 54 1.95 -5.71 1.19
N THR A 55 2.90 -5.19 0.42
CA THR A 55 3.97 -4.32 0.91
C THR A 55 3.80 -2.93 0.32
N ILE A 56 3.77 -1.91 1.18
CA ILE A 56 3.85 -0.50 0.79
C ILE A 56 5.19 0.03 1.32
N GLY A 57 5.94 0.68 0.44
CA GLY A 57 7.19 1.35 0.74
C GLY A 57 7.04 2.57 1.64
N GLU A 58 8.11 3.35 1.71
CA GLU A 58 8.19 4.59 2.48
C GLU A 58 7.66 5.79 1.69
N ARG A 59 7.14 6.78 2.41
CA ARG A 59 6.68 8.09 1.88
C ARG A 59 5.60 7.97 0.79
N VAL A 60 4.83 6.89 0.79
CA VAL A 60 3.74 6.67 -0.16
C VAL A 60 2.50 7.45 0.28
N LEU A 61 1.82 8.11 -0.66
CA LEU A 61 0.59 8.85 -0.38
C LEU A 61 -0.60 8.16 -1.06
N LEU A 62 -1.43 7.47 -0.27
CA LEU A 62 -2.67 6.88 -0.79
C LEU A 62 -3.84 7.85 -0.68
N GLY A 63 -4.55 8.02 -1.79
CA GLY A 63 -5.81 8.75 -1.87
C GLY A 63 -6.94 8.10 -1.05
N PRO A 64 -8.07 8.81 -0.84
CA PRO A 64 -9.24 8.20 -0.25
C PRO A 64 -9.85 7.17 -1.21
N ASP A 65 -10.59 6.20 -0.67
CA ASP A 65 -11.29 5.16 -1.45
C ASP A 65 -10.34 4.29 -2.32
N VAL A 66 -9.16 3.97 -1.79
CA VAL A 66 -8.20 3.03 -2.40
C VAL A 66 -8.49 1.60 -1.97
N TYR A 67 -8.34 0.67 -2.90
CA TYR A 67 -8.61 -0.76 -2.70
C TYR A 67 -7.42 -1.60 -3.14
N LEU A 68 -6.83 -2.36 -2.22
CA LEU A 68 -5.70 -3.25 -2.47
C LEU A 68 -6.15 -4.70 -2.33
N TYR A 69 -6.06 -5.47 -3.42
CA TYR A 69 -6.54 -6.84 -3.48
C TYR A 69 -5.43 -7.80 -3.90
N SER A 70 -4.97 -8.61 -2.94
CA SER A 70 -4.09 -9.74 -3.22
C SER A 70 -4.87 -11.03 -3.53
N ALA A 71 -6.12 -11.11 -3.06
CA ALA A 71 -7.01 -12.26 -3.22
C ALA A 71 -7.66 -12.32 -4.61
N THR A 72 -7.83 -13.53 -5.14
CA THR A 72 -8.59 -13.79 -6.36
C THR A 72 -9.17 -15.20 -6.39
N HIS A 73 -9.99 -15.49 -7.40
CA HIS A 73 -10.57 -16.82 -7.61
C HIS A 73 -10.37 -17.28 -9.06
N PRO A 74 -10.37 -18.62 -9.28
CA PRO A 74 -10.42 -19.17 -10.61
C PRO A 74 -11.60 -18.61 -11.41
N VAL A 75 -11.31 -18.21 -12.66
CA VAL A 75 -12.34 -17.68 -13.58
C VAL A 75 -13.31 -18.80 -13.98
N ASP A 76 -12.80 -20.02 -14.18
CA ASP A 76 -13.60 -21.20 -14.49
C ASP A 76 -14.52 -21.57 -13.31
N PRO A 77 -15.87 -21.52 -13.48
CA PRO A 77 -16.81 -21.89 -12.44
C PRO A 77 -16.67 -23.33 -11.95
N ALA A 78 -16.27 -24.26 -12.82
CA ALA A 78 -16.10 -25.68 -12.48
C ALA A 78 -14.92 -25.90 -11.51
N VAL A 79 -13.92 -25.01 -11.56
CA VAL A 79 -12.79 -24.98 -10.62
C VAL A 79 -13.13 -24.15 -9.39
N ARG A 80 -13.80 -23.00 -9.56
CA ARG A 80 -14.15 -22.10 -8.45
C ARG A 80 -15.05 -22.76 -7.42
N GLN A 81 -16.00 -23.62 -7.83
CA GLN A 81 -16.85 -24.44 -6.95
C GLN A 81 -17.46 -23.74 -5.72
N GLY A 82 -17.71 -22.43 -5.81
CA GLY A 82 -18.20 -21.62 -4.68
C GLY A 82 -17.27 -21.69 -3.48
N LEU A 83 -17.82 -21.94 -2.28
CA LEU A 83 -17.04 -22.04 -1.03
C LEU A 83 -16.15 -23.28 -0.93
N LYS A 84 -16.26 -24.23 -1.89
CA LYS A 84 -15.50 -25.48 -1.88
C LYS A 84 -14.26 -25.45 -2.77
N GLY A 85 -14.15 -24.45 -3.65
CA GLY A 85 -13.00 -24.31 -4.53
C GLY A 85 -11.88 -23.50 -3.90
N PRO A 86 -10.71 -23.46 -4.55
CA PRO A 86 -9.55 -22.79 -4.03
C PRO A 86 -9.70 -21.26 -4.10
N GLU A 87 -9.22 -20.59 -3.07
CA GLU A 87 -8.82 -19.18 -3.14
C GLU A 87 -7.40 -19.12 -3.72
N CYS A 88 -7.15 -18.12 -4.55
CA CYS A 88 -5.83 -17.84 -5.09
C CYS A 88 -5.41 -16.44 -4.65
N GLY A 89 -4.13 -16.12 -4.81
CA GLY A 89 -3.69 -14.76 -4.61
C GLY A 89 -2.36 -14.49 -5.25
N LYS A 90 -2.05 -13.20 -5.37
CA LYS A 90 -0.77 -12.70 -5.82
C LYS A 90 -0.39 -11.51 -4.95
N GLU A 91 0.89 -11.41 -4.65
CA GLU A 91 1.42 -10.31 -3.87
C GLU A 91 1.26 -8.97 -4.59
N VAL A 92 1.12 -7.91 -3.80
CA VAL A 92 1.09 -6.52 -4.25
C VAL A 92 2.25 -5.79 -3.60
N HIS A 93 3.07 -5.12 -4.42
CA HIS A 93 4.24 -4.38 -3.96
C HIS A 93 4.16 -2.97 -4.51
N ILE A 94 4.08 -1.98 -3.61
CA ILE A 94 4.14 -0.55 -3.90
C ILE A 94 5.50 -0.07 -3.38
N GLU A 95 6.34 0.41 -4.28
CA GLU A 95 7.70 0.86 -3.95
C GLU A 95 7.71 2.25 -3.28
N ASP A 96 8.87 2.64 -2.77
CA ASP A 96 9.10 3.93 -2.12
C ASP A 96 8.84 5.10 -3.08
N ASP A 97 8.20 6.16 -2.60
CA ASP A 97 7.87 7.35 -3.40
C ASP A 97 7.01 7.07 -4.67
N VAL A 98 6.39 5.88 -4.76
CA VAL A 98 5.66 5.42 -5.96
C VAL A 98 4.14 5.39 -5.76
N GLU A 99 3.44 5.65 -6.86
CA GLU A 99 2.03 5.30 -7.10
C GLU A 99 2.01 4.18 -8.17
N ASP A 100 2.05 2.91 -7.74
CA ASP A 100 1.87 1.61 -8.47
C ASP A 100 2.51 1.37 -9.87
N VAL A 101 3.35 2.27 -10.40
CA VAL A 101 3.74 2.32 -11.82
C VAL A 101 5.26 2.48 -11.97
N THR A 102 5.80 2.09 -13.14
CA THR A 102 7.17 2.40 -13.57
C THR A 102 7.63 3.78 -13.08
N PRO A 103 8.81 3.89 -12.45
CA PRO A 103 9.25 5.13 -11.82
C PRO A 103 9.08 6.35 -12.72
N PHE A 104 8.61 7.44 -12.14
CA PHE A 104 8.41 8.72 -12.82
C PHE A 104 7.40 8.69 -13.97
N HIS A 105 6.30 7.94 -13.85
CA HIS A 105 5.22 7.97 -14.82
C HIS A 105 3.88 8.30 -14.18
N PHE A 106 3.11 9.13 -14.87
CA PHE A 106 1.71 9.37 -14.55
C PHE A 106 0.83 8.39 -15.33
N VAL A 107 -0.01 7.65 -14.62
CA VAL A 107 -0.95 6.67 -15.17
C VAL A 107 -2.36 7.01 -14.76
N ALA A 108 -3.31 6.81 -15.67
CA ALA A 108 -4.72 6.80 -15.32
C ALA A 108 -5.54 5.95 -16.31
N GLY A 109 -6.81 5.76 -15.99
CA GLY A 109 -7.77 5.03 -16.82
C GLY A 109 -8.11 3.63 -16.29
N ASN A 110 -9.04 2.95 -16.97
CA ASN A 110 -9.45 1.58 -16.66
C ASN A 110 -9.59 0.77 -17.97
N PRO A 111 -8.66 -0.16 -18.29
CA PRO A 111 -7.45 -0.46 -17.52
C PRO A 111 -6.46 0.72 -17.53
N ALA A 112 -5.68 0.81 -16.46
CA ALA A 112 -4.71 1.88 -16.25
C ALA A 112 -3.64 1.90 -17.36
N ARG A 113 -3.30 3.09 -17.87
CA ARG A 113 -2.27 3.29 -18.90
C ARG A 113 -1.38 4.48 -18.60
N VAL A 114 -0.12 4.40 -19.01
CA VAL A 114 0.83 5.51 -18.93
C VAL A 114 0.34 6.64 -19.82
N ILE A 115 0.15 7.81 -19.23
CA ILE A 115 -0.25 9.04 -19.92
C ILE A 115 0.98 9.86 -20.27
N ARG A 116 1.93 10.01 -19.33
CA ARG A 116 3.16 10.78 -19.54
C ARG A 116 4.26 10.39 -18.54
N ARG A 117 5.50 10.73 -18.88
CA ARG A 117 6.62 10.73 -17.93
C ARG A 117 6.57 12.00 -17.07
N ILE A 118 7.00 11.88 -15.82
CA ILE A 118 7.18 12.96 -14.86
C ILE A 118 8.63 13.40 -14.97
N GLU A 119 8.85 14.68 -15.23
CA GLU A 119 10.17 15.29 -15.13
C GLU A 119 10.42 15.63 -13.67
N THR A 120 11.47 15.06 -13.10
CA THR A 120 11.89 15.32 -11.72
C THR A 120 13.13 16.20 -11.72
N SER A 121 13.27 17.01 -10.67
CA SER A 121 14.49 17.76 -10.38
C SER A 121 15.59 16.87 -9.75
N ILE A 122 15.31 15.58 -9.55
CA ILE A 122 16.23 14.59 -8.97
C ILE A 122 17.01 13.96 -10.11
N THR A 123 18.33 14.08 -10.09
CA THR A 123 19.21 13.46 -11.09
C THR A 123 19.31 11.94 -10.87
N PRO A 124 19.28 11.10 -11.92
CA PRO A 124 19.29 9.63 -11.79
C PRO A 124 20.57 9.02 -11.19
N ASP A 125 21.61 9.82 -10.94
CA ASP A 125 22.94 9.35 -10.55
C ASP A 125 23.18 9.34 -9.02
N GLU A 126 22.18 9.65 -8.19
CA GLU A 126 22.31 9.70 -6.72
C GLU A 126 21.84 8.42 -5.99
N GLU A 127 21.52 7.34 -6.71
CA GLU A 127 21.26 6.02 -6.11
C GLU A 127 22.51 5.12 -6.18
N GLN A 128 23.43 5.26 -5.21
CA GLN A 128 24.43 4.25 -4.84
C GLN A 128 24.51 4.08 -3.33
#